data_AF-A0AA43DF51-F1
#
_entry.id   AF-A0AA43DF51-F1
#
_cell.length_a   1.000
_cell.length_b   1.000
_cell.length_c   1.000
_cell.angle_alpha   90.00
_cell.angle_beta   90.00
_cell.angle_gamma   90.00
#
_symmetry.space_group_name_H-M   'P 1'
#
loop_
_entity.id
_entity.type
_entity.pdbx_description
1 polymer ?
#
loop_
_entity_poly.entity_id
_entity_poly.type
_entity_poly.pdbx_seq_one_letter_code
_entity_poly.pdbx_strand_id
1 'polypeptide(L)'
;AVWCKLGEHQFMAIFEVETVQPDRTKHFGLMVRDAQQIKEVRQKLTKKYKLKLHPDFRCDFRDPWGNRIQVGDLSDESLVWLLPYQEVQKVGITFDDKPHKEKRS
;
A
#
# COMPACT_ATOMS: atom_id res chain seq x y z
N ALA A 1 15.66 -18.70 -2.01
CA ALA A 1 14.75 -17.54 -2.07
C ALA A 1 13.40 -18.00 -2.61
N VAL A 2 12.31 -17.40 -2.12
CA VAL A 2 10.95 -17.62 -2.63
C VAL A 2 10.48 -16.36 -3.33
N TRP A 3 9.79 -16.50 -4.46
CA TRP A 3 9.27 -15.40 -5.26
C TRP A 3 7.74 -15.49 -5.31
N CYS A 4 7.08 -14.41 -4.92
CA CYS A 4 5.62 -14.30 -4.90
C CYS A 4 5.19 -13.21 -5.88
N LYS A 5 4.23 -13.51 -6.76
CA LYS A 5 3.58 -12.47 -7.58
C LYS A 5 2.81 -11.52 -6.65
N LEU A 6 2.94 -10.22 -6.89
CA LEU A 6 2.26 -9.17 -6.12
C LEU A 6 1.62 -8.18 -7.09
N GLY A 7 0.35 -8.40 -7.47
CA GLY A 7 -0.27 -7.66 -8.56
C GLY A 7 0.40 -7.96 -9.92
N GLU A 8 0.19 -7.10 -10.92
CA GLU A 8 0.65 -7.35 -12.28
C GLU A 8 2.09 -6.90 -12.55
N HIS A 9 2.58 -5.89 -11.83
CA HIS A 9 3.86 -5.25 -12.11
C HIS A 9 4.87 -5.35 -10.97
N GLN A 10 4.50 -5.99 -9.86
CA GLN A 10 5.36 -6.15 -8.71
C GLN A 10 5.48 -7.63 -8.34
N PHE A 11 6.57 -7.96 -7.67
CA PHE A 11 6.78 -9.25 -7.04
C PHE A 11 7.45 -9.03 -5.69
N MET A 12 7.31 -10.01 -4.81
CA MET A 12 8.00 -10.04 -3.53
C MET A 12 9.02 -11.17 -3.55
N ALA A 13 10.27 -10.85 -3.25
CA ALA A 13 11.34 -11.82 -3.09
C ALA A 13 11.67 -11.97 -1.61
N ILE A 14 11.68 -13.20 -1.12
CA ILE A 14 11.97 -13.54 0.27
C ILE A 14 13.26 -14.36 0.29
N PHE A 15 14.26 -13.88 1.01
CA PHE A 15 15.56 -14.53 1.14
C PHE A 15 15.72 -15.10 2.54
N GLU A 16 16.22 -16.33 2.60
CA GLU A 16 16.66 -16.91 3.85
C GLU A 16 18.03 -16.34 4.21
N VAL A 17 18.19 -15.94 5.47
CA VAL A 17 19.42 -15.36 6.01
C VAL A 17 19.69 -15.98 7.37
N GLU A 18 20.96 -16.09 7.74
CA GLU A 18 21.35 -16.64 9.04
C GLU A 18 20.87 -15.78 10.22
N THR A 19 20.82 -14.45 10.04
CA THR A 19 20.38 -13.51 11.08
C THR A 19 19.43 -12.47 10.48
N VAL A 20 18.20 -12.42 11.01
CA VAL A 20 17.19 -11.42 10.63
C VAL A 20 17.56 -10.06 11.23
N GLN A 21 17.59 -9.02 10.40
CA GLN A 21 17.83 -7.64 10.84
C GLN A 21 16.57 -6.79 10.65
N PRO A 22 15.69 -6.68 11.66
CA PRO A 22 14.48 -5.89 11.55
C PRO A 22 14.81 -4.39 11.54
N ASP A 23 14.55 -3.73 10.41
CA ASP A 23 14.63 -2.26 10.31
C ASP A 23 13.47 -1.64 11.11
N ARG A 24 13.77 -0.61 11.90
CA ARG A 24 12.79 0.09 12.76
C ARG A 24 12.24 1.37 12.12
N THR A 25 12.88 1.83 11.05
CA THR A 25 12.57 3.10 10.38
C THR A 25 11.86 2.85 9.05
N LYS A 26 12.32 1.85 8.29
CA LYS A 26 11.71 1.49 7.00
C LYS A 26 10.48 0.62 7.20
N HIS A 27 9.57 0.67 6.23
CA HIS A 27 8.39 -0.18 6.16
C HIS A 27 8.11 -0.58 4.71
N PHE A 28 7.38 -1.67 4.54
CA PHE A 28 6.86 -2.10 3.25
C PHE A 28 5.42 -1.61 3.08
N GLY A 29 5.19 -0.71 2.12
CA GLY A 29 3.86 -0.24 1.76
C GLY A 29 3.17 -1.18 0.76
N LEU A 30 1.95 -1.61 1.06
CA LEU A 30 1.06 -2.34 0.17
C LEU A 30 -0.18 -1.50 -0.06
N MET A 31 -0.37 -1.02 -1.29
CA MET A 31 -1.51 -0.18 -1.63
C MET A 31 -2.74 -1.02 -1.94
N VAL A 32 -3.88 -0.62 -1.39
CA VAL A 32 -5.20 -1.13 -1.76
C VAL A 32 -6.00 -0.02 -2.43
N ARG A 33 -7.04 -0.41 -3.19
CA ARG A 33 -7.76 0.55 -4.04
C ARG A 33 -8.57 1.58 -3.24
N ASP A 34 -9.07 1.17 -2.07
CA ASP A 34 -9.99 1.97 -1.30
C ASP A 34 -10.04 1.54 0.19
N ALA A 35 -10.71 2.37 0.99
CA ALA A 35 -10.90 2.18 2.41
C ALA A 35 -11.72 0.93 2.74
N GLN A 36 -12.53 0.42 1.81
CA GLN A 36 -13.29 -0.81 2.02
C GLN A 36 -12.36 -2.01 2.01
N GLN A 37 -11.41 -2.07 1.08
CA GLN A 37 -10.36 -3.09 1.06
C GLN A 37 -9.48 -3.03 2.31
N ILE A 38 -9.18 -1.84 2.84
CA ILE A 38 -8.48 -1.71 4.13
C ILE A 38 -9.25 -2.44 5.24
N LYS A 39 -10.58 -2.25 5.31
CA LYS A 39 -11.41 -2.92 6.32
C LYS A 39 -11.38 -4.44 6.15
N GLU A 40 -11.44 -4.95 4.92
CA GLU A 40 -11.36 -6.39 4.65
C GLU A 40 -10.01 -6.98 5.09
N VAL A 41 -8.91 -6.31 4.76
CA VAL A 41 -7.57 -6.71 5.18
C VAL A 41 -7.48 -6.70 6.70
N ARG A 42 -7.93 -5.62 7.34
CA ARG A 42 -7.96 -5.47 8.81
C ARG A 42 -8.73 -6.60 9.48
N GLN A 43 -9.90 -6.96 8.93
CA GLN A 43 -10.71 -8.07 9.43
C GLN A 43 -10.00 -9.41 9.27
N LYS A 44 -9.37 -9.69 8.12
CA LYS A 44 -8.60 -10.93 7.92
C LYS A 44 -7.44 -11.03 8.90
N LEU A 45 -6.65 -9.97 9.05
CA LEU A 45 -5.50 -9.92 9.96
C LEU A 45 -5.92 -10.20 11.40
N THR A 46 -6.97 -9.53 11.89
CA THR A 46 -7.40 -9.65 13.30
C THR A 46 -8.23 -10.90 13.58
N LYS A 47 -9.15 -11.29 12.69
CA LYS A 47 -10.07 -12.41 12.95
C LYS A 47 -9.48 -13.75 12.55
N LYS A 48 -8.89 -13.85 11.36
CA LYS A 48 -8.37 -15.12 10.82
C LYS A 48 -6.95 -15.39 11.30
N TYR A 49 -6.06 -14.41 11.16
CA TYR A 49 -4.64 -14.58 11.47
C TYR A 49 -4.25 -14.16 12.90
N LYS A 50 -5.19 -13.56 13.65
CA LYS A 50 -5.01 -13.09 15.04
C LYS A 50 -3.79 -12.18 15.22
N LEU A 51 -3.44 -11.42 14.19
CA LEU A 51 -2.33 -10.49 14.21
C LEU A 51 -2.71 -9.21 14.97
N LYS A 52 -1.74 -8.68 15.72
CA LYS A 52 -1.85 -7.38 16.38
C LYS A 52 -1.57 -6.27 15.37
N LEU A 53 -2.50 -5.33 15.26
CA LEU A 53 -2.31 -4.12 14.47
C LEU A 53 -1.55 -3.09 15.28
N HIS A 54 -0.80 -2.23 14.60
CA HIS A 54 -0.20 -1.06 15.21
C HIS A 54 -1.30 -0.02 15.53
N PRO A 55 -1.32 0.56 16.74
CA PRO A 55 -2.40 1.46 17.16
C PRO A 55 -2.49 2.76 16.35
N ASP A 56 -1.34 3.33 16.01
CA ASP A 56 -1.27 4.68 15.41
C ASP A 56 -1.62 4.73 13.91
N PHE A 57 -1.76 3.57 13.25
CA PHE A 57 -1.93 3.49 11.80
C PHE A 57 -3.15 2.66 11.43
N ARG A 58 -3.78 2.98 10.29
CA ARG A 58 -5.06 2.38 9.87
C ARG A 58 -5.02 0.85 9.82
N CYS A 59 -3.95 0.28 9.28
CA CYS A 59 -3.83 -1.17 9.08
C CYS A 59 -2.37 -1.63 8.98
N ASP A 60 -1.50 -1.05 9.83
CA ASP A 60 -0.11 -1.49 9.92
C ASP A 60 0.01 -2.71 10.84
N PHE A 61 0.92 -3.61 10.52
CA PHE A 61 1.22 -4.79 11.34
C PHE A 61 2.68 -5.22 11.15
N ARG A 62 3.12 -6.20 11.93
CA ARG A 62 4.42 -6.84 11.75
C ARG A 62 4.27 -8.23 11.18
N ASP A 63 5.13 -8.57 10.22
CA ASP A 63 5.26 -9.93 9.71
C ASP A 63 6.01 -10.84 10.71
N PRO A 64 6.13 -12.16 10.45
CA PRO A 64 6.82 -13.08 11.34
C PRO A 64 8.30 -12.77 11.59
N TRP A 65 8.94 -12.00 10.71
CA TRP A 65 10.35 -11.62 10.81
C TRP A 65 10.54 -10.22 11.43
N GLY A 66 9.44 -9.57 11.83
CA GLY A 66 9.44 -8.29 12.52
C GLY A 66 9.47 -7.06 11.61
N ASN A 67 9.38 -7.24 10.29
CA ASN A 67 9.26 -6.12 9.35
C ASN A 67 7.91 -5.42 9.53
N ARG A 68 7.91 -4.10 9.43
CA ARG A 68 6.68 -3.31 9.44
C ARG A 68 6.04 -3.32 8.05
N ILE A 69 4.80 -3.79 7.98
CA ILE A 69 3.96 -3.75 6.78
C ILE A 69 2.90 -2.67 6.99
N GLN A 70 2.80 -1.74 6.06
CA GLN A 70 1.75 -0.72 6.01
C GLN A 70 0.79 -1.04 4.87
N VAL A 71 -0.50 -0.97 5.14
CA VAL A 71 -1.53 -1.10 4.12
C VAL A 71 -2.18 0.26 3.94
N GLY A 72 -1.93 0.88 2.79
CA GLY A 72 -2.35 2.24 2.45
C GLY A 72 -3.53 2.27 1.49
N ASP A 73 -4.37 3.30 1.59
CA ASP A 73 -5.40 3.58 0.58
C ASP A 73 -4.74 4.33 -0.57
N LEU A 74 -4.96 3.88 -1.80
CA LEU A 74 -4.46 4.56 -2.98
C LEU A 74 -5.00 5.99 -3.12
N SER A 75 -6.18 6.27 -2.56
CA SER A 75 -6.76 7.61 -2.55
C SER A 75 -6.13 8.58 -1.54
N ASP A 76 -5.37 8.06 -0.55
CA ASP A 76 -4.56 8.91 0.33
C ASP A 76 -3.31 9.47 -0.37
N GLU A 77 -2.93 8.82 -1.48
CA GLU A 77 -1.78 9.16 -2.30
C GLU A 77 -2.20 10.02 -3.50
N SER A 78 -1.24 10.76 -4.07
CA SER A 78 -1.47 11.61 -5.24
C SER A 78 -2.09 10.82 -6.41
N LEU A 79 -3.03 11.43 -7.15
CA LEU A 79 -3.61 10.87 -8.39
C LEU A 79 -2.55 10.44 -9.42
N VAL A 80 -1.33 10.97 -9.32
CA VAL A 80 -0.17 10.55 -10.13
C VAL A 80 0.15 9.06 -9.95
N TRP A 81 -0.15 8.47 -8.80
CA TRP A 81 0.05 7.04 -8.57
C TRP A 81 -0.99 6.15 -9.26
N LEU A 82 -2.07 6.74 -9.78
CA LEU A 82 -3.08 6.03 -10.57
C LEU A 82 -2.67 5.84 -12.03
N LEU A 83 -1.69 6.61 -12.54
CA LEU A 83 -1.25 6.59 -13.94
C LEU A 83 -0.83 5.20 -14.45
N PRO A 84 -0.18 4.32 -13.67
CA PRO A 84 0.23 2.99 -14.14
C PRO A 84 -0.92 1.98 -14.23
N TYR A 85 -2.10 2.27 -13.66
CA TYR A 85 -3.22 1.33 -13.63
C TYR A 85 -3.89 1.23 -15.01
N GLN A 86 -4.18 0.00 -15.45
CA GLN A 86 -4.73 -0.24 -16.79
C GLN A 86 -6.08 0.44 -17.01
N GLU A 87 -6.90 0.53 -15.96
CA GLU A 87 -8.20 1.21 -16.00
C GLU A 87 -8.03 2.69 -16.35
N VAL A 88 -6.98 3.33 -15.82
CA VAL A 88 -6.66 4.73 -16.04
C VAL A 88 -6.05 4.94 -17.43
N GLN A 89 -5.16 4.03 -17.86
CA GLN A 89 -4.59 4.06 -19.21
C GLN A 89 -5.65 3.88 -20.30
N LYS A 90 -6.67 3.04 -20.05
CA LYS A 90 -7.78 2.79 -21.00
C LYS A 90 -8.72 3.99 -21.16
N VAL A 91 -8.95 4.75 -20.09
CA VAL A 91 -9.84 5.92 -20.10
C VAL A 91 -9.13 7.14 -20.68
N GLY A 92 -7.79 7.20 -20.57
CA GLY A 92 -7.00 8.36 -20.96
C GLY A 92 -7.12 9.50 -19.94
N ILE A 93 -6.08 10.32 -19.83
CA ILE A 93 -6.05 11.44 -18.89
C ILE A 93 -5.72 12.70 -19.66
N THR A 94 -6.56 13.72 -19.51
CA THR A 94 -6.28 15.08 -19.93
C THR A 94 -6.05 15.94 -18.69
N PHE A 95 -4.83 16.45 -18.54
CA PHE A 95 -4.55 17.50 -17.57
C PHE A 95 -5.01 18.84 -18.16
N ASP A 96 -5.74 19.63 -17.38
CA ASP A 96 -6.11 20.98 -17.80
C ASP A 96 -4.91 21.90 -17.55
N ASP A 97 -4.32 22.45 -18.61
CA ASP A 97 -3.16 23.34 -18.54
C ASP A 97 -3.50 24.73 -17.98
N LYS A 98 -4.79 25.02 -17.72
CA LYS A 98 -5.23 26.35 -17.29
C LYS A 98 -5.05 26.53 -15.78
N PRO A 99 -4.24 27.49 -15.32
CA PRO A 99 -4.20 27.83 -13.91
C PRO A 99 -5.58 28.34 -13.48
N HIS A 100 -6.17 27.69 -12.48
CA HIS A 100 -7.41 28.12 -11.89
C HIS A 100 -7.17 29.47 -11.20
N LYS A 101 -7.69 30.57 -11.77
CA LYS A 101 -7.63 31.88 -11.12
C LYS A 101 -8.52 31.83 -9.87
N GLU A 102 -7.88 31.68 -8.73
CA GLU A 102 -8.51 31.77 -7.42
C GLU A 102 -9.04 33.19 -7.24
N LYS A 103 -10.37 33.36 -7.19
CA LYS A 103 -10.98 34.65 -6.83
C LYS A 103 -10.76 34.84 -5.33
N ARG A 104 -9.79 35.68 -4.98
CA ARG A 104 -9.67 36.24 -3.63
C ARG A 104 -10.89 37.12 -3.37
N SER A 105 -11.72 36.71 -2.41
CA SER A 105 -12.71 37.56 -1.73
C SER A 105 -12.17 37.93 -0.35
#